data_AF-A0A3B0TJ57-F1
#
_entry.id   AF-A0A3B0TJ57-F1
#
_cell.length_a   1.000
_cell.length_b   1.000
_cell.length_c   1.000
_cell.angle_alpha   90.00
_cell.angle_beta   90.00
_cell.angle_gamma   90.00
#
_symmetry.space_group_name_H-M   'P 1'
#
loop_
_entity.id
_entity.type
_entity.pdbx_description
1 polymer ?
#
loop_
_entity_poly.entity_id
_entity_poly.type
_entity_poly.pdbx_seq_one_letter_code
_entity_poly.pdbx_strand_id
1 'polypeptide(L)'
;MTMLFGAALLVGFVMLLAWVAAATVAGSVEGHEHQDPERYLGVVGRSVMAAFLGFGMAGLSSLYAGWPVPLVVVASLVGAGALVGVGVWLGPSGVE
;
A
#
# COMPACT_ATOMS: atom_id res chain seq x y z
N MET A 1 14.63 1.63 14.64
CA MET A 1 14.17 1.23 13.29
C MET A 1 12.81 0.56 13.29
N THR A 2 12.49 -0.29 14.26
CA THR A 2 11.14 -0.92 14.40
C THR A 2 10.01 0.10 14.37
N MET A 3 10.14 1.24 15.08
CA MET A 3 9.15 2.31 15.06
C MET A 3 8.96 2.93 13.67
N LEU A 4 10.02 3.06 12.86
CA LEU A 4 9.93 3.61 11.50
C LEU A 4 9.13 2.69 10.58
N PHE A 5 9.51 1.41 10.54
CA PHE A 5 8.82 0.42 9.70
C PHE A 5 7.39 0.14 10.20
N GLY A 6 7.18 0.14 11.52
CA GLY A 6 5.85 0.03 12.12
C GLY A 6 4.95 1.22 11.82
N ALA A 7 5.47 2.45 11.89
CA ALA A 7 4.71 3.64 11.53
C ALA A 7 4.36 3.64 10.03
N ALA A 8 5.31 3.28 9.16
CA ALA A 8 5.06 3.14 7.72
C ALA A 8 3.98 2.08 7.42
N LEU A 9 4.05 0.92 8.08
CA LEU A 9 3.04 -0.14 7.94
C LEU A 9 1.67 0.33 8.43
N LEU A 10 1.61 1.00 9.59
CA LEU A 10 0.37 1.52 10.16
C LEU A 10 -0.29 2.53 9.21
N VAL A 11 0.50 3.48 8.67
CA VAL A 11 0.01 4.46 7.69
C VAL A 11 -0.53 3.74 6.44
N GLY A 12 0.24 2.82 5.87
CA GLY A 12 -0.20 2.05 4.69
C GLY A 12 -1.48 1.25 4.96
N PHE A 13 -1.62 0.67 6.16
CA PHE A 13 -2.80 -0.09 6.56
C PHE A 13 -4.03 0.80 6.75
N VAL A 14 -3.88 1.96 7.39
CA VAL A 14 -4.96 2.95 7.53
C VAL A 14 -5.41 3.45 6.16
N MET A 15 -4.48 3.73 5.25
CA MET A 15 -4.80 4.10 3.87
C MET A 15 -5.59 3.01 3.17
N LEU A 16 -5.21 1.74 3.35
CA LEU A 16 -5.93 0.59 2.78
C LEU A 16 -7.35 0.48 3.33
N LEU A 17 -7.54 0.61 4.64
CA LEU A 17 -8.87 0.60 5.23
C LEU A 17 -9.74 1.75 4.71
N ALA A 18 -9.18 2.95 4.62
CA ALA A 18 -9.87 4.11 4.06
C ALA A 18 -10.25 3.89 2.59
N TRP A 19 -9.35 3.29 1.79
CA TRP A 19 -9.60 2.95 0.40
C TRP A 19 -10.73 1.94 0.25
N VAL A 20 -10.70 0.86 1.04
CA VAL A 20 -11.75 -0.17 1.05
C VAL A 20 -13.08 0.44 1.49
N ALA A 21 -13.10 1.25 2.55
CA ALA A 21 -14.31 1.93 3.01
C ALA A 21 -14.90 2.83 1.91
N ALA A 22 -14.08 3.67 1.27
CA ALA A 22 -14.54 4.55 0.20
C ALA A 22 -15.06 3.75 -1.02
N ALA A 23 -14.35 2.71 -1.44
CA ALA A 23 -14.79 1.83 -2.53
C ALA A 23 -16.11 1.11 -2.20
N THR A 24 -16.28 0.65 -0.96
CA THR A 24 -17.54 0.02 -0.53
C THR A 24 -18.71 1.00 -0.51
N VAL A 25 -18.49 2.25 -0.07
CA VAL A 25 -19.53 3.28 -0.09
C VAL A 25 -19.92 3.62 -1.53
N ALA A 26 -18.94 3.81 -2.40
CA ALA A 26 -19.18 4.10 -3.82
C ALA A 26 -19.96 2.99 -4.53
N GLY A 27 -19.71 1.72 -4.18
CA GLY A 27 -20.43 0.57 -4.75
C GLY A 27 -21.77 0.24 -4.10
N SER A 28 -22.00 0.65 -2.85
CA SER A 28 -23.22 0.28 -2.09
C SER A 28 -24.29 1.37 -2.06
N VAL A 29 -23.91 2.64 -2.31
CA VAL A 29 -24.82 3.78 -2.24
C VAL A 29 -24.98 4.40 -3.64
N GLU A 30 -26.18 4.28 -4.21
CA GLU A 30 -26.50 4.91 -5.50
C GLU A 30 -26.24 6.43 -5.44
N GLY A 31 -25.61 6.97 -6.49
CA GLY A 31 -25.24 8.39 -6.61
C GLY A 31 -23.91 8.78 -5.93
N HIS A 32 -23.25 7.88 -5.20
CA HIS A 32 -21.96 8.14 -4.54
C HIS A 32 -20.73 7.61 -5.31
N GLU A 33 -20.86 7.33 -6.60
CA GLU A 33 -19.75 6.93 -7.47
C GLU A 33 -18.59 7.95 -7.49
N HIS A 34 -18.87 9.21 -7.15
CA HIS A 34 -17.88 10.28 -6.97
C HIS A 34 -17.06 10.14 -5.68
N GLN A 35 -17.23 9.08 -4.90
CA GLN A 35 -16.37 8.77 -3.75
C GLN A 35 -15.44 7.59 -4.04
N ASP A 36 -15.46 7.04 -5.26
CA ASP A 36 -14.58 5.95 -5.64
C ASP A 36 -13.12 6.42 -5.64
N PRO A 37 -12.27 5.92 -4.71
CA PRO A 37 -10.87 6.33 -4.64
C PRO A 37 -10.07 5.94 -5.90
N GLU A 38 -10.53 4.92 -6.63
CA GLU A 38 -9.92 4.50 -7.89
C GLU A 38 -10.08 5.58 -8.98
N ARG A 39 -11.18 6.35 -8.97
CA ARG A 39 -11.37 7.47 -9.91
C ARG A 39 -10.47 8.67 -9.61
N TYR A 40 -10.19 9.00 -8.35
CA TYR A 40 -9.41 10.18 -7.98
C TYR A 40 -7.91 9.93 -7.94
N LEU A 41 -7.52 8.82 -7.33
CA LEU A 41 -6.12 8.52 -7.02
C LEU A 41 -5.57 7.42 -7.93
N GLY A 42 -6.44 6.53 -8.40
CA GLY A 42 -6.15 5.45 -9.34
C GLY A 42 -4.85 4.70 -9.03
N VAL A 43 -4.06 4.49 -10.08
CA VAL A 43 -2.78 3.75 -9.99
C VAL A 43 -1.79 4.41 -9.03
N VAL A 44 -1.73 5.74 -8.98
CA VAL A 44 -0.78 6.46 -8.11
C VAL A 44 -1.11 6.22 -6.65
N GLY A 45 -2.36 6.38 -6.24
CA GLY A 45 -2.78 6.15 -4.86
C GLY A 45 -2.57 4.72 -4.41
N ARG A 46 -2.92 3.75 -5.27
CA ARG A 46 -2.72 2.32 -5.01
C ARG A 46 -1.23 1.99 -4.85
N SER A 47 -0.38 2.58 -5.69
CA SER A 47 1.07 2.39 -5.64
C SER A 47 1.67 2.96 -4.36
N VAL A 48 1.27 4.18 -3.95
CA VAL A 48 1.77 4.79 -2.70
C VAL A 48 1.38 3.95 -1.50
N MET A 49 0.12 3.54 -1.40
CA MET A 49 -0.37 2.66 -0.33
C MET A 49 0.38 1.33 -0.30
N ALA A 50 0.53 0.67 -1.46
CA ALA A 50 1.25 -0.59 -1.60
C ALA A 50 2.74 -0.46 -1.22
N ALA A 51 3.37 0.67 -1.54
CA ALA A 51 4.75 0.95 -1.15
C ALA A 51 4.89 1.03 0.38
N PHE A 52 3.99 1.76 1.07
CA PHE A 52 4.02 1.87 2.53
C PHE A 52 3.82 0.52 3.23
N LEU A 53 2.85 -0.27 2.74
CA LEU A 53 2.61 -1.62 3.24
C LEU A 53 3.83 -2.53 3.04
N GLY A 54 4.39 -2.57 1.82
CA GLY A 54 5.52 -3.43 1.50
C GLY A 54 6.80 -3.03 2.19
N PHE A 55 7.07 -1.73 2.28
CA PHE A 55 8.20 -1.19 3.03
C PHE A 55 8.12 -1.58 4.51
N GLY A 56 6.97 -1.30 5.14
CA GLY A 56 6.78 -1.56 6.56
C GLY A 56 6.78 -3.05 6.89
N MET A 57 6.09 -3.87 6.10
CA MET A 57 6.01 -5.32 6.31
C MET A 57 7.37 -5.99 6.13
N ALA A 58 8.05 -5.79 4.99
CA ALA A 58 9.35 -6.40 4.74
C ALA A 58 10.45 -5.89 5.69
N GLY A 59 10.40 -4.60 6.03
CA GLY A 59 11.30 -3.99 7.01
C GLY A 59 11.14 -4.59 8.41
N LEU A 60 9.90 -4.76 8.90
CA LEU A 60 9.65 -5.42 10.19
C LEU A 60 10.02 -6.90 10.15
N SER A 61 9.60 -7.65 9.12
CA SER A 61 9.89 -9.08 9.01
C SER A 61 11.39 -9.38 9.02
N SER A 62 12.20 -8.61 8.26
CA SER A 62 13.65 -8.78 8.24
C SER A 62 14.33 -8.36 9.55
N LEU A 63 13.83 -7.32 10.23
CA LEU A 63 14.30 -6.92 11.57
C LEU A 63 14.05 -8.02 12.60
N TYR A 64 12.85 -8.59 12.64
CA TYR A 64 12.49 -9.66 13.57
C TYR A 64 13.21 -10.97 13.25
N ALA A 65 13.58 -11.19 11.98
CA ALA A 65 14.45 -12.29 11.58
C ALA A 65 15.93 -12.10 11.99
N GLY A 66 16.27 -10.97 12.63
CA GLY A 66 17.62 -10.69 13.12
C GLY A 66 18.63 -10.32 12.04
N TRP A 67 18.17 -9.83 10.88
CA TRP A 67 19.05 -9.45 9.78
C TRP A 67 19.89 -8.20 10.14
N PRO A 68 21.10 -8.07 9.59
CA PRO A 68 21.89 -6.86 9.76
C PRO A 68 21.18 -5.67 9.11
N VAL A 69 21.32 -4.50 9.73
CA VAL A 69 20.61 -3.26 9.36
C VAL A 69 20.66 -2.92 7.86
N PRO A 70 21.80 -3.03 7.14
CA PRO A 70 21.84 -2.74 5.71
C PRO A 70 20.92 -3.67 4.90
N LEU A 71 20.85 -4.96 5.25
CA LEU A 71 19.98 -5.91 4.57
C LEU A 71 18.50 -5.68 4.87
N VAL A 72 18.17 -5.20 6.08
CA VAL A 72 16.80 -4.79 6.43
C VAL A 72 16.33 -3.64 5.54
N VAL A 73 17.20 -2.65 5.31
CA VAL A 73 16.87 -1.51 4.42
C VAL A 73 16.66 -1.99 2.99
N VAL A 74 17.54 -2.84 2.47
CA VAL A 74 17.37 -3.41 1.13
C VAL A 74 16.07 -4.22 1.04
N ALA A 75 15.79 -5.09 2.01
CA ALA A 75 14.57 -5.88 2.06
C ALA A 75 13.31 -5.00 2.09
N SER A 76 13.32 -3.90 2.84
CA SER A 76 12.20 -2.95 2.88
C SER A 76 11.96 -2.26 1.53
N LEU A 77 13.02 -1.85 0.82
CA LEU A 77 12.89 -1.24 -0.50
C LEU A 77 12.41 -2.23 -1.55
N VAL A 78 12.91 -3.47 -1.50
CA VAL A 78 12.44 -4.57 -2.36
C VAL A 78 10.97 -4.89 -2.08
N GLY A 79 10.57 -4.97 -0.81
CA GLY A 79 9.19 -5.20 -0.42
C GLY A 79 8.24 -4.11 -0.92
N ALA A 80 8.65 -2.84 -0.80
CA ALA A 80 7.91 -1.71 -1.35
C ALA A 80 7.76 -1.83 -2.87
N GLY A 81 8.86 -2.05 -3.59
CA GLY A 81 8.85 -2.18 -5.05
C GLY A 81 8.04 -3.38 -5.54
N ALA A 82 8.12 -4.52 -4.86
CA ALA A 82 7.34 -5.71 -5.20
C ALA A 82 5.83 -5.46 -5.07
N LEU A 83 5.39 -4.85 -3.97
CA LEU A 83 3.97 -4.56 -3.78
C LEU A 83 3.46 -3.44 -4.69
N VAL A 84 4.27 -2.44 -5.01
CA VAL A 84 3.96 -1.46 -6.08
C VAL A 84 3.76 -2.18 -7.41
N GLY A 85 4.69 -3.07 -7.78
CA GLY A 85 4.60 -3.85 -9.02
C GLY A 85 3.32 -4.67 -9.10
N VAL A 86 2.96 -5.35 -8.00
CA VAL A 86 1.67 -6.08 -7.89
C VAL A 86 0.48 -5.13 -7.99
N GLY A 87 0.56 -3.98 -7.31
CA GLY A 87 -0.48 -2.96 -7.33
C GLY A 87 -0.74 -2.43 -8.73
N VAL A 88 0.31 -2.21 -9.52
CA VAL A 88 0.21 -1.80 -10.93
C VAL A 88 -0.36 -2.93 -11.80
N TRP A 89 0.08 -4.17 -11.59
CA TRP A 89 -0.35 -5.32 -12.38
C TRP A 89 -1.83 -5.69 -12.18
N LEU A 90 -2.34 -5.59 -10.94
CA LEU A 90 -3.72 -5.94 -10.59
C LEU A 90 -4.73 -4.80 -10.83
N GLY A 91 -4.26 -3.58 -11.08
CA GLY A 91 -5.14 -2.45 -11.32
C GLY A 91 -5.77 -2.48 -12.70
N PRO A 92 -6.97 -1.89 -12.88
CA PRO A 92 -7.47 -1.60 -14.21
C PRO A 92 -6.43 -0.77 -14.96
N SER A 93 -5.91 -1.29 -16.06
CA SER A 93 -5.16 -0.48 -17.02
C SER A 93 -6.16 0.53 -17.56
N GLY A 94 -6.05 1.80 -17.17
CA GLY A 94 -6.92 2.88 -17.65
C GLY A 94 -6.79 3.06 -19.16
N VAL A 95 -7.45 2.19 -19.91
CA VAL A 95 -7.73 2.23 -21.33
C VAL A 95 -9.02 1.43 -21.57
N GLU A 96 -10.15 1.92 -21.05
CA GLU A 96 -11.48 1.81 -21.68
C GLU A 96 -12.28 3.08 -21.35
#